data_AF-A0A5E4WIG0-F1
#
_entry.id   AF-A0A5E4WIG0-F1
#
_cell.length_a   1.000
_cell.length_b   1.000
_cell.length_c   1.000
_cell.angle_alpha   90.00
_cell.angle_beta   90.00
_cell.angle_gamma   90.00
#
_symmetry.space_group_name_H-M   'P 1'
#
loop_
_entity.id
_entity.type
_entity.pdbx_description
1 polymer ?
#
loop_
_entity_poly.entity_id
_entity_poly.type
_entity_poly.pdbx_seq_one_letter_code
_entity_poly.pdbx_strand_id
1 'polypeptide(L)'
;MNAAQQLATPDARAFQADIDRALFQMGVTDGKWRLLTLDWPHAVIEVTAAVGSFAFRFELSGFPAQPPTAQPWDAALNAPLAHHKWPRSKGGRVKDVFRPDWLGGSALYLACDRLTIQGHTNWVTQMPARLWKPDGSIVQFLEELHVLLNSQDFTPHLVAAA
;
A
#
# COMPACT_ATOMS: atom_id res chain seq x y z
N MET A 1 -26.23 -3.89 -0.88
CA MET A 1 -25.96 -3.77 -2.33
C MET A 1 -25.23 -5.04 -2.74
N ASN A 2 -25.59 -5.65 -3.87
CA ASN A 2 -24.98 -6.92 -4.32
C ASN A 2 -23.59 -6.65 -4.93
N ALA A 3 -22.66 -7.62 -4.89
CA ALA A 3 -21.27 -7.49 -5.37
C ALA A 3 -21.17 -6.94 -6.81
N ALA A 4 -22.13 -7.30 -7.68
CA ALA A 4 -22.23 -6.78 -9.05
C ALA A 4 -22.51 -5.26 -9.13
N GLN A 5 -23.13 -4.66 -8.11
CA GLN A 5 -23.39 -3.22 -8.05
C GLN A 5 -22.19 -2.43 -7.50
N GLN A 6 -21.31 -3.05 -6.71
CA GLN A 6 -20.11 -2.42 -6.16
C GLN A 6 -19.05 -2.14 -7.23
N LEU A 7 -18.92 -3.01 -8.24
CA LEU A 7 -18.06 -2.80 -9.42
C LEU A 7 -18.66 -1.82 -10.46
N ALA A 8 -19.87 -1.31 -10.24
CA ALA A 8 -20.55 -0.42 -11.17
C ALA A 8 -20.24 1.08 -10.95
N THR A 9 -19.44 1.44 -9.94
CA THR A 9 -19.02 2.84 -9.75
C THR A 9 -17.90 3.22 -10.73
N PRO A 10 -17.78 4.51 -11.11
CA PRO A 10 -16.65 4.98 -11.91
C PRO A 10 -15.30 4.64 -11.26
N ASP A 11 -15.19 4.83 -9.95
CA ASP A 11 -13.98 4.60 -9.17
C ASP A 11 -13.57 3.12 -9.18
N ALA A 12 -14.53 2.20 -9.00
CA ALA A 12 -14.27 0.76 -9.05
C ALA A 12 -13.81 0.31 -10.44
N ARG A 13 -14.44 0.84 -11.50
CA ARG A 13 -14.00 0.59 -12.87
C ARG A 13 -12.60 1.17 -13.14
N ALA A 14 -12.29 2.34 -12.60
CA ALA A 14 -10.98 2.95 -12.77
C ALA A 14 -9.89 2.11 -12.09
N PHE A 15 -10.15 1.61 -10.87
CA PHE A 15 -9.21 0.70 -10.20
C PHE A 15 -9.08 -0.64 -10.95
N GLN A 16 -10.19 -1.22 -11.41
CA GLN A 16 -10.16 -2.44 -12.22
C GLN A 16 -9.33 -2.24 -13.49
N ALA A 17 -9.58 -1.15 -14.22
CA ALA A 17 -8.79 -0.80 -15.40
C ALA A 17 -7.32 -0.60 -15.05
N ASP A 18 -7.00 0.00 -13.90
CA ASP A 18 -5.62 0.22 -13.48
C ASP A 18 -4.87 -1.09 -13.17
N ILE A 19 -5.50 -2.05 -12.50
CA ILE A 19 -4.88 -3.37 -12.27
C ILE A 19 -4.79 -4.21 -13.54
N ASP A 20 -5.63 -3.97 -14.55
CA ASP A 20 -5.55 -4.63 -15.86
C ASP A 20 -4.50 -4.00 -16.80
N ARG A 21 -3.91 -2.84 -16.44
CA ARG A 21 -2.87 -2.19 -17.25
C ARG A 21 -1.53 -2.93 -17.17
N ALA A 22 -0.75 -2.79 -18.25
CA ALA A 22 0.57 -3.39 -18.39
C ALA A 22 1.50 -3.10 -17.20
N LEU A 23 1.51 -1.89 -16.63
CA LEU A 23 2.38 -1.55 -15.51
C LEU A 23 2.10 -2.40 -14.26
N PHE A 24 0.82 -2.61 -13.93
CA PHE A 24 0.45 -3.45 -12.80
C PHE A 24 0.79 -4.91 -13.08
N GLN A 25 0.43 -5.40 -14.28
CA GLN A 25 0.66 -6.77 -14.71
C GLN A 25 2.15 -7.13 -14.82
N MET A 26 2.99 -6.17 -15.21
CA MET A 26 4.45 -6.35 -15.20
C MET A 26 4.97 -6.56 -13.78
N GLY A 27 4.54 -5.75 -12.80
CA GLY A 27 4.96 -5.97 -11.42
C GLY A 27 4.46 -7.29 -10.82
N VAL A 28 3.30 -7.78 -11.26
CA VAL A 28 2.84 -9.15 -10.94
C VAL A 28 3.76 -10.20 -11.57
N THR A 29 4.09 -10.04 -12.86
CA THR A 29 4.96 -10.95 -13.62
C THR A 29 6.38 -11.00 -13.02
N ASP A 30 6.91 -9.85 -12.61
CA ASP A 30 8.21 -9.70 -11.96
C ASP A 30 8.20 -10.16 -10.49
N GLY A 31 7.04 -10.59 -9.97
CA GLY A 31 6.90 -11.06 -8.59
C GLY A 31 7.05 -9.95 -7.54
N LYS A 32 6.85 -8.68 -7.90
CA LYS A 32 6.92 -7.55 -6.96
C LYS A 32 5.70 -7.48 -6.04
N TRP A 33 4.53 -7.83 -6.56
CA TRP A 33 3.27 -7.83 -5.82
C TRP A 33 2.24 -8.79 -6.42
N ARG A 34 1.17 -9.04 -5.66
CA ARG A 34 0.03 -9.85 -6.09
C ARG A 34 -1.25 -9.33 -5.43
N LEU A 35 -2.32 -9.18 -6.22
CA LEU A 35 -3.67 -8.93 -5.68
C LEU A 35 -4.19 -10.20 -5.00
N LEU A 36 -4.55 -10.11 -3.71
CA LEU A 36 -5.12 -11.23 -2.95
C LEU A 36 -6.64 -11.20 -2.97
N THR A 37 -7.24 -10.06 -2.63
CA THR A 37 -8.70 -9.87 -2.64
C THR A 37 -9.07 -8.48 -3.13
N LEU A 38 -10.27 -8.37 -3.71
CA LEU A 38 -10.89 -7.11 -4.10
C LEU A 38 -12.36 -7.14 -3.67
N ASP A 39 -12.61 -6.52 -2.51
CA ASP A 39 -13.92 -6.32 -1.91
C ASP A 39 -14.20 -4.82 -1.84
N TRP A 40 -14.58 -4.25 -3.00
CA TRP A 40 -14.68 -2.80 -3.19
C TRP A 40 -15.43 -2.08 -2.03
N PRO A 41 -14.88 -0.99 -1.46
CA PRO A 41 -13.72 -0.21 -1.92
C PRO A 41 -12.37 -0.69 -1.37
N HIS A 42 -12.27 -1.93 -0.90
CA HIS A 42 -11.05 -2.45 -0.32
C HIS A 42 -10.35 -3.46 -1.23
N ALA A 43 -9.04 -3.31 -1.37
CA ALA A 43 -8.19 -4.30 -2.02
C ALA A 43 -7.11 -4.76 -1.02
N VAL A 44 -6.86 -6.06 -0.95
CA VAL A 44 -5.69 -6.58 -0.24
C VAL A 44 -4.65 -6.95 -1.27
N ILE A 45 -3.50 -6.29 -1.23
CA ILE A 45 -2.38 -6.51 -2.14
C ILE A 45 -1.17 -6.93 -1.32
N GLU A 46 -0.59 -8.06 -1.69
CA GLU A 46 0.66 -8.54 -1.14
C GLU A 46 1.83 -7.91 -1.89
N VAL A 47 2.83 -7.41 -1.17
CA VAL A 47 4.06 -6.84 -1.71
C VAL A 47 5.25 -7.67 -1.25
N THR A 48 6.08 -8.09 -2.20
CA THR A 48 7.29 -8.87 -1.96
C THR A 48 8.35 -8.00 -1.29
N ALA A 49 8.94 -8.51 -0.21
CA ALA A 49 10.05 -7.90 0.52
C ALA A 49 11.36 -8.66 0.24
N ALA A 50 12.49 -8.14 0.72
CA ALA A 50 13.78 -8.84 0.60
C ALA A 50 13.75 -10.23 1.26
N VAL A 51 12.90 -10.41 2.27
CA VAL A 51 12.58 -11.70 2.89
C VAL A 51 11.09 -11.77 3.12
N GLY A 52 10.43 -12.73 2.47
CA GLY A 52 8.98 -12.95 2.56
C GLY A 52 8.16 -11.87 1.86
N SER A 53 6.95 -11.64 2.37
CA SER A 53 5.99 -10.68 1.82
C SER A 53 5.16 -10.04 2.92
N PHE A 54 4.56 -8.88 2.62
CA PHE A 54 3.61 -8.22 3.50
C PHE A 54 2.33 -7.90 2.73
N ALA A 55 1.18 -8.26 3.30
CA ALA A 55 -0.11 -7.84 2.79
C ALA A 55 -0.47 -6.45 3.31
N PHE A 56 -1.06 -5.64 2.43
CA PHE A 56 -1.58 -4.32 2.74
C PHE A 56 -3.04 -4.25 2.30
N ARG A 57 -3.90 -3.74 3.17
CA ARG A 57 -5.29 -3.43 2.82
C ARG A 57 -5.38 -1.95 2.45
N PHE A 58 -5.80 -1.70 1.23
CA PHE A 58 -6.07 -0.39 0.68
C PHE A 58 -7.54 -0.05 0.82
N GLU A 59 -7.85 1.21 1.12
CA GLU A 59 -9.17 1.82 0.96
C GLU A 59 -9.10 2.76 -0.24
N LEU A 60 -9.96 2.52 -1.24
CA LEU A 60 -9.85 3.07 -2.60
C LEU A 60 -11.03 3.98 -2.98
N SER A 61 -11.85 4.42 -2.03
CA SER A 61 -12.93 5.36 -2.34
C SER A 61 -12.39 6.66 -2.95
N GLY A 62 -12.98 7.09 -4.07
CA GLY A 62 -12.52 8.27 -4.81
C GLY A 62 -11.36 8.01 -5.77
N PHE A 63 -10.90 6.76 -5.94
CA PHE A 63 -9.82 6.42 -6.87
C PHE A 63 -10.19 6.74 -8.34
N PRO A 64 -9.27 7.26 -9.17
CA PRO A 64 -7.89 7.69 -8.85
C PRO A 64 -7.80 9.16 -8.42
N ALA A 65 -8.91 9.91 -8.48
CA ALA A 65 -8.91 11.34 -8.17
C ALA A 65 -8.45 11.65 -6.74
N GLN A 66 -8.73 10.73 -5.80
CA GLN A 66 -8.19 10.74 -4.46
C GLN A 66 -7.13 9.65 -4.29
N PRO A 67 -6.05 9.92 -3.53
CA PRO A 67 -5.10 8.88 -3.15
C PRO A 67 -5.79 7.74 -2.39
N PRO A 68 -5.25 6.51 -2.49
CA PRO A 68 -5.55 5.46 -1.53
C PRO A 68 -5.06 5.82 -0.12
N THR A 69 -5.60 5.14 0.89
CA THR A 69 -4.90 4.95 2.17
C THR A 69 -4.68 3.46 2.39
N ALA A 70 -3.59 3.10 3.06
CA ALA A 70 -3.22 1.70 3.24
C ALA A 70 -2.74 1.41 4.66
N GLN A 71 -2.94 0.17 5.10
CA GLN A 71 -2.38 -0.35 6.35
C GLN A 71 -1.87 -1.79 6.18
N PRO A 72 -0.82 -2.19 6.92
CA PRO A 72 -0.42 -3.59 7.02
C PRO A 72 -1.58 -4.47 7.48
N TRP A 73 -1.72 -5.63 6.85
CA TRP A 73 -2.88 -6.52 6.99
C TRP A 73 -2.46 -7.96 7.22
N ASP A 74 -3.19 -8.65 8.09
CA ASP A 74 -3.16 -10.11 8.19
C ASP A 74 -4.27 -10.66 7.28
N ALA A 75 -3.89 -11.11 6.09
CA ALA A 75 -4.84 -11.60 5.09
C ALA A 75 -5.57 -12.88 5.54
N ALA A 76 -4.95 -13.70 6.39
CA ALA A 76 -5.55 -14.93 6.89
C ALA A 76 -6.62 -14.65 7.96
N LEU A 77 -6.36 -13.68 8.84
CA LEU A 77 -7.30 -13.26 9.87
C LEU A 77 -8.28 -12.18 9.40
N ASN A 78 -8.05 -11.63 8.20
CA ASN A 78 -8.74 -10.47 7.67
C ASN A 78 -8.82 -9.32 8.69
N ALA A 79 -7.67 -8.96 9.25
CA ALA A 79 -7.57 -7.95 10.32
C ALA A 79 -6.31 -7.10 10.17
N PRO A 80 -6.23 -5.92 10.82
CA PRO A 80 -4.99 -5.16 10.90
C PRO A 80 -3.84 -6.04 11.40
N LEU A 81 -2.68 -5.96 10.74
CA LEU A 81 -1.51 -6.72 11.15
C LEU A 81 -1.06 -6.26 12.55
N ALA A 82 -0.84 -7.20 13.46
CA ALA A 82 -0.36 -6.89 14.80
C ALA A 82 0.96 -6.10 14.75
N HIS A 83 1.10 -5.05 15.57
CA HIS A 83 2.22 -4.09 15.50
C HIS A 83 3.61 -4.76 15.52
N HIS A 84 3.80 -5.81 16.33
CA HIS A 84 5.08 -6.53 16.43
C HIS A 84 5.48 -7.30 15.15
N LYS A 85 4.53 -7.47 14.22
CA LYS A 85 4.72 -8.11 12.90
C LYS A 85 4.89 -7.09 11.77
N TRP A 86 4.78 -5.78 12.02
CA TRP A 86 5.03 -4.77 10.99
C TRP A 86 6.47 -4.85 10.44
N PRO A 87 6.74 -4.34 9.23
CA PRO A 87 8.10 -4.27 8.69
C PRO A 87 9.06 -3.60 9.69
N ARG A 88 10.19 -4.25 9.98
CA ARG A 88 11.23 -3.72 10.87
C ARG A 88 12.29 -2.97 10.06
N SER A 89 13.04 -2.11 10.75
CA SER A 89 14.07 -1.30 10.13
C SER A 89 15.33 -1.16 10.96
N LYS A 90 16.44 -0.84 10.29
CA LYS A 90 17.70 -0.37 10.90
C LYS A 90 17.71 1.16 11.09
N GLY A 91 16.60 1.83 10.78
CA GLY A 91 16.49 3.28 10.71
C GLY A 91 15.92 3.74 9.38
N GLY A 92 16.19 5.01 9.04
CA GLY A 92 15.86 5.60 7.75
C GLY A 92 14.37 5.57 7.40
N ARG A 93 14.08 5.55 6.10
CA ARG A 93 12.72 5.77 5.59
C ARG A 93 11.77 4.62 5.91
N VAL A 94 12.28 3.40 6.07
CA VAL A 94 11.46 2.25 6.50
C VAL A 94 10.91 2.49 7.91
N LYS A 95 11.73 3.02 8.84
CA LYS A 95 11.27 3.41 10.18
C LYS A 95 10.18 4.48 10.12
N ASP A 96 10.37 5.49 9.27
CA ASP A 96 9.46 6.62 9.19
C ASP A 96 8.11 6.24 8.58
N VAL A 97 8.10 5.32 7.61
CA VAL A 97 6.90 4.88 6.89
C VAL A 97 6.08 3.87 7.67
N PHE A 98 6.71 2.82 8.22
CA PHE A 98 6.02 1.73 8.90
C PHE A 98 5.89 2.00 10.40
N ARG A 99 5.11 3.02 10.73
CA ARG A 99 4.89 3.50 12.10
C ARG A 99 3.53 3.04 12.65
N PRO A 100 3.49 2.03 13.55
CA PRO A 100 2.21 1.55 14.09
C PRO A 100 1.52 2.58 15.01
N ASP A 101 2.24 3.58 15.51
CA ASP A 101 1.68 4.70 16.28
C ASP A 101 1.05 5.79 15.38
N TRP A 102 1.38 5.82 14.09
CA TRP A 102 0.85 6.81 13.17
C TRP A 102 -0.62 6.52 12.83
N LEU A 103 -1.51 7.44 13.18
CA LEU A 103 -2.96 7.30 13.03
C LEU A 103 -3.49 5.94 13.53
N GLY A 104 -2.91 5.43 14.62
CA GLY A 104 -3.26 4.13 15.19
C GLY A 104 -3.03 2.95 14.25
N GLY A 105 -2.09 3.06 13.31
CA GLY A 105 -1.74 2.01 12.35
C GLY A 105 -2.70 1.91 11.16
N SER A 106 -3.59 2.89 10.98
CA SER A 106 -4.59 2.89 9.90
C SER A 106 -4.12 3.54 8.58
N ALA A 107 -2.90 4.08 8.57
CA ALA A 107 -2.28 4.71 7.41
C ALA A 107 -0.77 4.51 7.39
N LEU A 108 -0.16 4.57 6.21
CA LEU A 108 1.29 4.60 6.05
C LEU A 108 1.77 6.05 5.97
N TYR A 109 2.94 6.34 6.55
CA TYR A 109 3.51 7.69 6.56
C TYR A 109 4.16 8.03 5.20
N LEU A 110 3.34 8.02 4.14
CA LEU A 110 3.73 8.27 2.75
C LEU A 110 2.97 9.49 2.21
N ALA A 111 3.64 10.26 1.35
CA ALA A 111 3.05 11.44 0.72
C ALA A 111 1.94 11.09 -0.29
N CYS A 112 1.88 9.84 -0.76
CA CYS A 112 0.81 9.31 -1.59
C CYS A 112 -0.33 8.66 -0.79
N ASP A 113 -0.25 8.63 0.55
CA ASP A 113 -1.33 8.15 1.41
C ASP A 113 -2.31 9.28 1.75
N ARG A 114 -3.61 9.03 1.52
CA ARG A 114 -4.69 10.01 1.67
C ARG A 114 -4.83 10.58 3.06
N LEU A 115 -4.62 9.78 4.11
CA LEU A 115 -4.78 10.26 5.48
C LEU A 115 -3.52 11.00 5.92
N THR A 116 -2.35 10.49 5.55
CA THR A 116 -1.08 11.12 5.92
C THR A 116 -0.92 12.51 5.29
N ILE A 117 -1.26 12.68 4.01
CA ILE A 117 -1.03 13.96 3.32
C ILE A 117 -1.87 15.11 3.86
N GLN A 118 -3.03 14.84 4.46
CA GLN A 118 -3.89 15.87 5.07
C GLN A 118 -3.19 16.63 6.20
N GLY A 119 -2.32 15.95 6.96
CA GLY A 119 -1.54 16.54 8.04
C GLY A 119 -0.22 17.18 7.60
N HIS A 120 0.14 17.10 6.31
CA HIS A 120 1.46 17.50 5.80
C HIS A 120 1.37 18.36 4.54
N THR A 121 0.61 19.46 4.60
CA THR A 121 0.42 20.36 3.46
C THR A 121 1.72 20.95 2.91
N ASN A 122 2.75 21.10 3.76
CA ASN A 122 4.09 21.52 3.34
C ASN A 122 4.81 20.51 2.43
N TRP A 123 4.41 19.23 2.43
CA TRP A 123 5.01 18.23 1.53
C TRP A 123 4.67 18.47 0.06
N VAL A 124 3.59 19.22 -0.21
CA VAL A 124 3.21 19.61 -1.56
C VAL A 124 4.34 20.36 -2.26
N THR A 125 5.06 21.21 -1.51
CA THR A 125 6.20 21.98 -2.04
C THR A 125 7.54 21.30 -1.81
N GLN A 126 7.70 20.55 -0.72
CA GLN A 126 8.98 19.92 -0.35
C GLN A 126 9.28 18.62 -1.12
N MET A 127 8.26 17.85 -1.48
CA MET A 127 8.43 16.54 -2.12
C MET A 127 7.37 16.25 -3.19
N PRO A 128 7.19 17.15 -4.18
CA PRO A 128 6.12 17.03 -5.17
C PRO A 128 6.15 15.72 -5.97
N ALA A 129 7.35 15.17 -6.20
CA ALA A 129 7.52 13.89 -6.91
C ALA A 129 6.94 12.67 -6.17
N ARG A 130 6.70 12.77 -4.86
CA ARG A 130 6.17 11.68 -4.02
C ARG A 130 4.67 11.77 -3.79
N LEU A 131 4.04 12.87 -4.19
CA LEU A 131 2.59 13.05 -4.06
C LEU A 131 1.85 12.11 -5.00
N TRP A 132 0.69 11.65 -4.57
CA TRP A 132 -0.25 10.97 -5.45
C TRP A 132 -0.65 11.90 -6.61
N LYS A 133 -0.66 11.36 -7.82
CA LYS A 133 -1.15 12.08 -9.01
C LYS A 133 -2.63 11.74 -9.22
N PRO A 134 -3.51 12.69 -9.55
CA PRO A 134 -4.94 12.39 -9.77
C PRO A 134 -5.25 11.44 -10.94
N ASP A 135 -4.32 11.29 -11.88
CA ASP A 135 -4.29 10.26 -12.93
C ASP A 135 -3.40 9.06 -12.56
N GLY A 136 -3.08 8.96 -11.27
CA GLY A 136 -2.14 8.03 -10.69
C GLY A 136 -2.62 6.59 -10.74
N SER A 137 -1.64 5.70 -10.76
CA SER A 137 -1.84 4.26 -10.71
C SER A 137 -1.51 3.75 -9.31
N ILE A 138 -2.20 2.72 -8.85
CA ILE A 138 -1.88 2.01 -7.60
C ILE A 138 -0.41 1.57 -7.58
N VAL A 139 0.17 1.32 -8.77
CA VAL A 139 1.59 1.02 -8.96
C VAL A 139 2.51 2.07 -8.35
N GLN A 140 2.13 3.36 -8.34
CA GLN A 140 2.92 4.40 -7.65
C GLN A 140 3.10 4.08 -6.16
N PHE A 141 2.03 3.64 -5.51
CA PHE A 141 2.05 3.28 -4.10
C PHE A 141 2.81 1.95 -3.91
N LEU A 142 2.55 0.96 -4.76
CA LEU A 142 3.17 -0.37 -4.65
C LEU A 142 4.68 -0.35 -4.90
N GLU A 143 5.18 0.43 -5.85
CA GLU A 143 6.61 0.58 -6.08
C GLU A 143 7.29 1.23 -4.87
N GLU A 144 6.66 2.21 -4.24
CA GLU A 144 7.18 2.82 -3.01
C GLU A 144 7.30 1.80 -1.87
N LEU A 145 6.29 0.96 -1.67
CA LEU A 145 6.33 -0.13 -0.69
C LEU A 145 7.41 -1.16 -1.04
N HIS A 146 7.47 -1.59 -2.30
CA HIS A 146 8.41 -2.58 -2.75
C HIS A 146 9.86 -2.09 -2.60
N VAL A 147 10.15 -0.85 -2.98
CA VAL A 147 11.48 -0.22 -2.79
C VAL A 147 11.86 -0.18 -1.32
N LEU A 148 10.94 0.24 -0.43
CA LEU A 148 11.21 0.31 1.01
C LEU A 148 11.48 -1.08 1.60
N LEU A 149 10.66 -2.07 1.28
CA LEU A 149 10.76 -3.45 1.77
C LEU A 149 11.95 -4.23 1.19
N ASN A 150 12.60 -3.70 0.15
CA ASN A 150 13.82 -4.26 -0.46
C ASN A 150 15.05 -3.35 -0.26
N SER A 151 14.93 -2.28 0.52
CA SER A 151 16.04 -1.37 0.81
C SER A 151 16.98 -1.92 1.89
N GLN A 152 18.18 -1.33 1.99
CA GLN A 152 19.15 -1.70 3.03
C GLN A 152 18.67 -1.35 4.46
N ASP A 153 17.71 -0.44 4.57
CA ASP A 153 17.09 -0.04 5.83
C ASP A 153 16.10 -1.09 6.34
N PHE A 154 15.57 -1.96 5.46
CA PHE A 154 14.65 -3.04 5.86
C PHE A 154 15.38 -4.11 6.66
N THR A 155 14.72 -4.59 7.72
CA THR A 155 15.20 -5.71 8.53
C THR A 155 14.14 -6.80 8.55
N PRO A 156 14.49 -8.04 8.16
CA PRO A 156 13.54 -9.14 8.27
C PRO A 156 13.23 -9.45 9.73
N HIS A 157 12.05 -9.99 10.00
CA HIS A 157 11.82 -10.66 11.28
C HIS A 157 12.77 -11.86 11.35
N LEU A 158 13.54 -11.96 12.44
CA LEU A 158 14.38 -13.13 12.66
C LEU A 158 13.47 -14.37 12.70
N VAL A 159 13.60 -15.22 11.70
CA VAL A 159 13.09 -16.59 11.79
C VAL A 159 14.11 -17.34 12.64
N ALA A 160 13.68 -17.92 13.75
CA ALA A 160 14.56 -18.83 14.50
C ALA A 160 15.01 -19.92 13.51
N ALA A 161 16.31 -20.13 13.38
CA ALA A 161 16.82 -21.25 12.60
C ALA A 161 16.23 -22.54 13.18
N ALA A 162 15.53 -23.30 12.33
CA ALA A 162 15.00 -24.61 12.67
C ALA A 162 16.13 -25.64 12.80
#